data_AF-A0A6N8JET8-F1
#
_entry.id   AF-A0A6N8JET8-F1
#
_cell.length_a   1.000
_cell.length_b   1.000
_cell.length_c   1.000
_cell.angle_alpha   90.00
_cell.angle_beta   90.00
_cell.angle_gamma   90.00
#
_symmetry.space_group_name_H-M   'P 1'
#
loop_
_entity.id
_entity.type
_entity.pdbx_description
1 polymer ?
#
loop_
_entity_poly.entity_id
_entity_poly.type
_entity_poly.pdbx_seq_one_letter_code
_entity_poly.pdbx_strand_id
1 'polypeptide(L)'
;MVHHKISFCTVCMNRAMHIKNTLLKNIKDNADYPDVEFILLDYNSGDDLYTWAKSELQPYIDNGILTYYRTTDPLYFHMSHSKNMALRLATGDILCSLDADNYTGVGFATYINKQFSKDRNIFLAPPFIGREKRWWDVQGRVCLAQDDFYHFRGYDEQVMDYGYDDKDLKSRMEKSGKKRITIKDTRFLNAIKHDDQLRIADGFSTKKTKELFISAVGNETSEIIYLQDNDAFERFFINNEDELRPRKMYTGKYQLEAAGIKLLKTNGKGFMNLTQHTDDHLVSNDNRNFYRVTSGSLREVFLLERAIYMGKKIYFHNRKNRHAININGFGQGKVYKNFSEEEIILH
;
A
#
# COMPACT_ATOMS: atom_id res chain seq x y z
N MET A 1 -24.29 21.56 -17.29
CA MET A 1 -23.07 21.24 -16.51
C MET A 1 -22.40 20.09 -17.24
N VAL A 2 -21.07 20.10 -17.40
CA VAL A 2 -20.41 18.93 -18.02
C VAL A 2 -20.65 17.73 -17.09
N HIS A 3 -21.00 16.60 -17.67
CA HIS A 3 -21.14 15.34 -16.94
C HIS A 3 -19.92 14.49 -17.27
N HIS A 4 -19.03 14.33 -16.29
CA HIS A 4 -17.85 13.49 -16.41
C HIS A 4 -18.18 12.04 -16.07
N LYS A 5 -17.60 11.09 -16.78
CA LYS A 5 -17.61 9.70 -16.33
C LYS A 5 -16.68 9.55 -15.11
N ILE A 6 -17.18 8.93 -14.04
CA ILE A 6 -16.44 8.77 -12.78
C ILE A 6 -16.18 7.28 -12.52
N SER A 7 -14.91 6.92 -12.32
CA SER A 7 -14.53 5.54 -12.00
C SER A 7 -14.05 5.42 -10.55
N PHE A 8 -14.79 4.68 -9.72
CA PHE A 8 -14.32 4.28 -8.40
C PHE A 8 -13.50 2.99 -8.50
N CYS A 9 -12.20 3.08 -8.25
CA CYS A 9 -11.25 2.01 -8.44
C CYS A 9 -10.81 1.46 -7.08
N THR A 10 -11.27 0.25 -6.77
CA THR A 10 -11.00 -0.43 -5.51
C THR A 10 -10.13 -1.66 -5.74
N VAL A 11 -9.09 -1.79 -4.94
CA VAL A 11 -8.22 -2.96 -4.90
C VAL A 11 -8.52 -3.76 -3.64
N CYS A 12 -8.52 -5.08 -3.75
CA CYS A 12 -8.65 -5.98 -2.61
C CYS A 12 -7.65 -7.13 -2.71
N MET A 13 -6.93 -7.39 -1.62
CA MET A 13 -6.15 -8.63 -1.40
C MET A 13 -6.41 -9.09 0.03
N ASN A 14 -7.05 -10.24 0.20
CA ASN A 14 -7.36 -10.84 1.51
C ASN A 14 -8.20 -9.96 2.46
N ARG A 15 -9.03 -9.08 1.88
CA ARG A 15 -9.94 -8.18 2.62
C ARG A 15 -11.40 -8.37 2.20
N ALA A 16 -11.79 -9.60 1.85
CA ALA A 16 -13.16 -9.92 1.46
C ALA A 16 -14.17 -9.44 2.50
N MET A 17 -13.86 -9.58 3.80
CA MET A 17 -14.72 -9.10 4.89
C MET A 17 -15.00 -7.59 4.83
N HIS A 18 -14.07 -6.76 4.34
CA HIS A 18 -14.28 -5.32 4.20
C HIS A 18 -15.03 -4.97 2.91
N ILE A 19 -14.61 -5.52 1.77
CA ILE A 19 -15.21 -5.18 0.48
C ILE A 19 -16.69 -5.59 0.39
N LYS A 20 -17.06 -6.69 1.05
CA LYS A 20 -18.45 -7.14 1.22
C LYS A 20 -19.34 -6.07 1.86
N ASN A 21 -18.78 -5.29 2.79
CA ASN A 21 -19.50 -4.25 3.52
C ASN A 21 -19.56 -2.93 2.74
N THR A 22 -18.54 -2.63 1.94
CA THR A 22 -18.38 -1.30 1.33
C THR A 22 -18.86 -1.23 -0.11
N LEU A 23 -18.55 -2.22 -0.96
CA LEU A 23 -18.75 -2.10 -2.41
C LEU A 23 -20.23 -1.91 -2.78
N LEU A 24 -21.10 -2.81 -2.33
CA LEU A 24 -22.54 -2.74 -2.63
C LEU A 24 -23.17 -1.46 -2.10
N LYS A 25 -22.73 -1.01 -0.91
CA LYS A 25 -23.16 0.26 -0.35
C LYS A 25 -22.67 1.45 -1.19
N ASN A 26 -21.43 1.42 -1.66
CA ASN A 26 -20.85 2.47 -2.48
C ASN A 26 -21.55 2.59 -3.84
N ILE A 27 -21.91 1.46 -4.46
CA ILE A 27 -22.73 1.42 -5.69
C ILE A 27 -24.07 2.10 -5.42
N LYS A 28 -24.79 1.66 -4.38
CA LYS A 28 -26.10 2.21 -4.01
C LYS A 28 -26.03 3.71 -3.70
N ASP A 29 -25.04 4.14 -2.92
CA ASP A 29 -24.86 5.52 -2.49
C ASP A 29 -24.59 6.48 -3.68
N ASN A 30 -24.22 5.96 -4.85
CA ASN A 30 -23.93 6.76 -6.06
C ASN A 30 -24.80 6.39 -7.27
N ALA A 31 -25.84 5.58 -7.11
CA ALA A 31 -26.70 5.11 -8.19
C ALA A 31 -27.47 6.23 -8.91
N ASP A 32 -27.70 7.37 -8.25
CA ASP A 32 -28.36 8.54 -8.84
C ASP A 32 -27.46 9.31 -9.82
N TYR A 33 -26.16 9.01 -9.87
CA TYR A 33 -25.24 9.63 -10.83
C TYR A 33 -25.24 8.83 -12.14
N PRO A 34 -25.54 9.45 -13.29
CA PRO A 34 -25.83 8.70 -14.52
C PRO A 34 -24.62 8.01 -15.17
N ASP A 35 -23.40 8.49 -14.92
CA ASP A 35 -22.19 8.02 -15.60
C ASP A 35 -21.09 7.63 -14.59
N VAL A 36 -21.40 6.64 -13.75
CA VAL A 36 -20.49 6.07 -12.76
C VAL A 36 -20.17 4.62 -13.12
N GLU A 37 -18.91 4.24 -12.92
CA GLU A 37 -18.50 2.85 -12.92
C GLU A 37 -17.68 2.53 -11.67
N PHE A 38 -17.71 1.25 -11.29
CA PHE A 38 -16.91 0.69 -10.22
C PHE A 38 -15.97 -0.34 -10.82
N ILE A 39 -14.70 -0.27 -10.44
CA ILE A 39 -13.68 -1.26 -10.79
C ILE A 39 -13.28 -1.95 -9.49
N LEU A 40 -13.46 -3.27 -9.43
CA LEU A 40 -12.91 -4.09 -8.35
C LEU A 40 -11.76 -4.93 -8.90
N LEU A 41 -10.55 -4.71 -8.41
CA LEU A 41 -9.39 -5.55 -8.68
C LEU A 41 -9.14 -6.50 -7.50
N ASP A 42 -9.37 -7.79 -7.73
CA ASP A 42 -8.86 -8.87 -6.89
C ASP A 42 -7.37 -9.08 -7.20
N TYR A 43 -6.53 -8.63 -6.27
CA TYR A 43 -5.08 -8.61 -6.40
C TYR A 43 -4.46 -9.89 -5.84
N ASN A 44 -4.93 -11.02 -6.37
CA ASN A 44 -4.57 -12.38 -5.96
C ASN A 44 -4.95 -12.73 -4.51
N SER A 45 -6.20 -12.47 -4.14
CA SER A 45 -6.72 -12.87 -2.82
C SER A 45 -6.74 -14.39 -2.67
N GLY A 46 -6.32 -14.87 -1.51
CA GLY A 46 -6.45 -16.25 -1.04
C GLY A 46 -7.63 -16.49 -0.12
N ASP A 47 -8.42 -15.45 0.20
CA ASP A 47 -9.69 -15.57 0.91
C ASP A 47 -10.86 -15.86 -0.07
N ASP A 48 -12.10 -15.70 0.40
CA ASP A 48 -13.29 -16.04 -0.38
C ASP A 48 -13.75 -14.96 -1.37
N LEU A 49 -12.91 -13.95 -1.67
CA LEU A 49 -13.26 -12.83 -2.54
C LEU A 49 -13.76 -13.27 -3.92
N TYR A 50 -13.04 -14.17 -4.59
CA TYR A 50 -13.41 -14.63 -5.94
C TYR A 50 -14.78 -15.30 -5.97
N THR A 51 -15.03 -16.22 -5.03
CA THR A 51 -16.29 -16.96 -4.92
C THR A 51 -17.46 -16.03 -4.60
N TRP A 52 -17.26 -15.11 -3.65
CA TRP A 52 -18.26 -14.09 -3.31
C TRP A 52 -18.53 -13.13 -4.49
N ALA A 53 -17.48 -12.69 -5.18
CA ALA A 53 -17.63 -11.80 -6.33
C ALA A 53 -18.49 -12.47 -7.41
N LYS A 54 -18.23 -13.76 -7.69
CA LYS A 54 -18.97 -14.53 -8.68
C LYS A 54 -20.45 -14.74 -8.31
N SER A 55 -20.77 -14.90 -7.02
CA SER A 55 -22.16 -15.08 -6.58
C SER A 55 -22.94 -13.77 -6.47
N GLU A 56 -22.35 -12.73 -5.87
CA GLU A 56 -23.08 -11.52 -5.48
C GLU A 56 -22.96 -10.36 -6.48
N LEU A 57 -21.88 -10.30 -7.27
CA LEU A 57 -21.60 -9.15 -8.12
C LEU A 57 -22.11 -9.27 -9.55
N GLN A 58 -22.55 -10.47 -9.96
CA GLN A 58 -23.03 -10.72 -11.33
C GLN A 58 -24.11 -9.73 -11.79
N PRO A 59 -25.15 -9.40 -11.00
CA PRO A 59 -26.18 -8.43 -11.43
C PRO A 59 -25.62 -7.02 -11.73
N TYR A 60 -24.56 -6.62 -11.03
CA TYR A 60 -23.89 -5.32 -11.23
C TYR A 60 -22.90 -5.36 -12.39
N ILE A 61 -22.36 -6.54 -12.71
CA ILE A 61 -21.54 -6.74 -13.90
C ILE A 61 -22.43 -6.73 -15.14
N ASP A 62 -23.57 -7.44 -15.10
CA ASP A 62 -24.50 -7.56 -16.22
C ASP A 62 -25.13 -6.21 -16.62
N ASN A 63 -25.41 -5.35 -15.64
CA ASN A 63 -25.94 -4.00 -15.90
C ASN A 63 -24.85 -2.97 -16.27
N GLY A 64 -23.57 -3.36 -16.23
CA GLY A 64 -22.43 -2.53 -16.62
C GLY A 64 -21.93 -1.52 -15.59
N ILE A 65 -22.52 -1.43 -14.40
CA ILE A 65 -22.07 -0.47 -13.36
C ILE A 65 -20.77 -0.90 -12.67
N LEU A 66 -20.45 -2.20 -12.69
CA LEU A 66 -19.28 -2.77 -12.07
C LEU A 66 -18.49 -3.61 -13.08
N THR A 67 -17.17 -3.48 -13.07
CA THR A 67 -16.27 -4.43 -13.73
C THR A 67 -15.37 -5.08 -12.68
N TYR A 68 -15.35 -6.42 -12.68
CA TYR A 68 -14.46 -7.21 -11.84
C TYR A 68 -13.22 -7.62 -12.63
N TYR A 69 -12.06 -7.40 -12.05
CA TYR A 69 -10.78 -7.88 -12.56
C TYR A 69 -10.09 -8.73 -11.51
N ARG A 70 -9.33 -9.72 -11.97
CA ARG A 70 -8.47 -10.53 -11.11
C ARG A 70 -7.09 -10.67 -11.71
N THR A 71 -6.06 -10.59 -10.87
CA THR A 71 -4.71 -11.06 -11.19
C THR A 71 -4.34 -12.22 -10.27
N THR A 72 -3.42 -13.08 -10.72
CA THR A 72 -2.95 -14.27 -9.98
C THR A 72 -1.45 -14.26 -9.70
N ASP A 73 -0.73 -13.25 -10.20
CA ASP A 73 0.73 -13.21 -10.17
C ASP A 73 1.32 -12.67 -8.85
N PRO A 74 0.76 -11.62 -8.21
CA PRO A 74 1.36 -11.03 -7.02
C PRO A 74 1.41 -11.99 -5.82
N LEU A 75 2.57 -12.11 -5.18
CA LEU A 75 2.75 -12.92 -3.95
C LEU A 75 2.50 -12.15 -2.65
N TYR A 76 2.43 -10.83 -2.74
CA TYR A 76 2.23 -9.90 -1.63
C TYR A 76 1.53 -8.65 -2.14
N PHE A 77 0.92 -7.91 -1.22
CA PHE A 77 0.17 -6.71 -1.51
C PHE A 77 1.11 -5.54 -1.79
N HIS A 78 1.28 -5.20 -3.07
CA HIS A 78 2.05 -4.04 -3.52
C HIS A 78 1.09 -2.89 -3.83
N MET A 79 0.84 -2.03 -2.83
CA MET A 79 -0.18 -0.97 -2.84
C MET A 79 -0.10 -0.06 -4.08
N SER A 80 1.09 0.48 -4.40
CA SER A 80 1.27 1.38 -5.54
C SER A 80 0.92 0.71 -6.87
N HIS A 81 1.46 -0.50 -7.10
CA HIS A 81 1.23 -1.25 -8.32
C HIS A 81 -0.22 -1.66 -8.49
N SER A 82 -0.86 -2.15 -7.42
CA SER A 82 -2.24 -2.60 -7.48
C SER A 82 -3.22 -1.44 -7.72
N LYS A 83 -3.00 -0.28 -7.08
CA LYS A 83 -3.74 0.96 -7.38
C LYS A 83 -3.53 1.39 -8.83
N ASN A 84 -2.29 1.35 -9.33
CA ASN A 84 -1.99 1.68 -10.72
C ASN A 84 -2.73 0.77 -11.69
N MET A 85 -2.70 -0.53 -11.44
CA MET A 85 -3.41 -1.53 -12.25
C MET A 85 -4.92 -1.25 -12.28
N ALA A 86 -5.56 -1.06 -11.12
CA ALA A 86 -6.99 -0.78 -11.05
C ALA A 86 -7.38 0.53 -11.77
N LEU A 87 -6.59 1.59 -11.60
CA LEU A 87 -6.83 2.89 -12.25
C LEU A 87 -6.63 2.85 -13.76
N ARG A 88 -5.71 2.02 -14.27
CA ARG A 88 -5.52 1.80 -15.72
C ARG A 88 -6.68 1.03 -16.37
N LEU A 89 -7.36 0.20 -15.60
CA LEU A 89 -8.50 -0.60 -16.06
C LEU A 89 -9.81 0.20 -16.11
N ALA A 90 -9.82 1.39 -15.51
CA ALA A 90 -10.94 2.32 -15.56
C ALA A 90 -11.02 3.08 -16.88
N THR A 91 -12.23 3.49 -17.24
CA THR A 91 -12.54 4.18 -18.51
C THR A 91 -13.07 5.60 -18.31
N GLY A 92 -13.26 6.04 -17.06
CA GLY A 92 -13.82 7.35 -16.75
C GLY A 92 -12.85 8.51 -16.94
N ASP A 93 -13.43 9.69 -17.19
CA ASP A 93 -12.68 10.95 -17.30
C ASP A 93 -11.98 11.31 -15.99
N ILE A 94 -12.63 10.99 -14.86
CA ILE A 94 -12.15 11.23 -13.51
C ILE A 94 -12.02 9.88 -12.80
N LEU A 95 -10.80 9.61 -12.35
CA LEU A 95 -10.47 8.39 -11.62
C LEU A 95 -10.49 8.69 -10.13
N CYS A 96 -11.05 7.79 -9.33
CA CYS A 96 -11.01 7.83 -7.87
C CYS A 96 -10.43 6.53 -7.33
N SER A 97 -9.23 6.58 -6.75
CA SER A 97 -8.73 5.47 -5.94
C SER A 97 -9.54 5.38 -4.65
N LEU A 98 -9.90 4.16 -4.23
CA LEU A 98 -10.72 3.91 -3.05
C LEU A 98 -10.24 2.61 -2.38
N ASP A 99 -9.96 2.64 -1.08
CA ASP A 99 -9.53 1.44 -0.36
C ASP A 99 -10.72 0.48 -0.10
N ALA A 100 -10.47 -0.81 0.11
CA ALA A 100 -11.54 -1.82 0.25
C ALA A 100 -12.45 -1.61 1.48
N ASP A 101 -11.98 -0.91 2.50
CA ASP A 101 -12.70 -0.58 3.74
C ASP A 101 -13.35 0.82 3.72
N ASN A 102 -13.30 1.52 2.59
CA ASN A 102 -13.73 2.90 2.49
C ASN A 102 -15.19 3.02 2.00
N TYR A 103 -15.99 3.84 2.69
CA TYR A 103 -17.32 4.26 2.23
C TYR A 103 -17.25 5.59 1.48
N THR A 104 -17.78 5.62 0.26
CA THR A 104 -17.89 6.82 -0.57
C THR A 104 -18.86 7.84 0.03
N GLY A 105 -19.97 7.38 0.60
CA GLY A 105 -21.07 8.22 1.08
C GLY A 105 -22.01 8.68 -0.05
N VAL A 106 -23.25 9.00 0.31
CA VAL A 106 -24.32 9.32 -0.64
C VAL A 106 -23.98 10.55 -1.49
N GLY A 107 -23.99 10.39 -2.82
CA GLY A 107 -23.80 11.47 -3.78
C GLY A 107 -22.35 11.94 -3.96
N PHE A 108 -21.36 11.10 -3.64
CA PHE A 108 -19.96 11.45 -3.78
C PHE A 108 -19.54 11.66 -5.24
N ALA A 109 -20.07 10.85 -6.18
CA ALA A 109 -19.89 11.05 -7.62
C ALA A 109 -20.38 12.44 -8.07
N THR A 110 -21.58 12.85 -7.66
CA THR A 110 -22.11 14.19 -7.93
C THR A 110 -21.22 15.29 -7.34
N TYR A 111 -20.67 15.08 -6.14
CA TYR A 111 -19.70 16.01 -5.53
C TYR A 111 -18.42 16.13 -6.37
N ILE A 112 -17.84 15.00 -6.81
CA ILE A 112 -16.65 14.97 -7.67
C ILE A 112 -16.92 15.74 -8.97
N ASN A 113 -18.01 15.41 -9.69
CA ASN A 113 -18.37 16.08 -10.94
C ASN A 113 -18.50 17.59 -10.76
N LYS A 114 -19.15 18.03 -9.67
CA LYS A 114 -19.30 19.46 -9.34
C LYS A 114 -17.96 20.17 -9.13
N GLN A 115 -16.93 19.50 -8.60
CA GLN A 115 -15.61 20.11 -8.46
C GLN A 115 -14.90 20.21 -9.82
N PHE A 116 -14.83 19.11 -10.57
CA PHE A 116 -14.13 19.07 -11.86
C PHE A 116 -14.81 19.88 -12.97
N SER A 117 -16.14 20.05 -12.89
CA SER A 117 -16.89 20.96 -13.78
C SER A 117 -16.55 22.44 -13.56
N LYS A 118 -16.01 22.81 -12.39
CA LYS A 118 -15.60 24.20 -12.09
C LYS A 118 -14.18 24.48 -12.52
N ASP A 119 -13.30 23.50 -12.34
CA ASP A 119 -11.88 23.60 -12.63
C ASP A 119 -11.33 22.20 -12.89
N ARG A 120 -10.72 21.99 -14.06
CA ARG A 120 -10.07 20.72 -14.43
C ARG A 120 -8.61 20.65 -13.94
N ASN A 121 -8.03 21.76 -13.48
CA ASN A 121 -6.66 21.81 -12.97
C ASN A 121 -6.59 21.50 -11.46
N ILE A 122 -7.34 20.48 -11.03
CA ILE A 122 -7.47 20.10 -9.62
C ILE A 122 -7.25 18.60 -9.40
N PHE A 123 -7.07 18.24 -8.14
CA PHE A 123 -7.33 16.89 -7.65
C PHE A 123 -8.04 16.97 -6.29
N LEU A 124 -8.81 15.94 -5.95
CA LEU A 124 -9.48 15.83 -4.66
C LEU A 124 -8.71 14.86 -3.77
N ALA A 125 -8.61 15.20 -2.50
CA ALA A 125 -8.01 14.34 -1.48
C ALA A 125 -8.65 14.60 -0.11
N PRO A 126 -8.56 13.66 0.84
CA PRO A 126 -9.02 13.87 2.21
C PRO A 126 -8.17 14.95 2.88
N PRO A 127 -8.54 15.43 4.08
CA PRO A 127 -7.69 16.32 4.88
C PRO A 127 -6.30 15.74 5.14
N PHE A 128 -5.34 16.58 5.55
CA PHE A 128 -4.04 16.06 5.98
C PHE A 128 -4.18 15.29 7.30
N ILE A 129 -3.37 14.25 7.46
CA ILE A 129 -3.28 13.49 8.71
C ILE A 129 -2.69 14.41 9.79
N GLY A 130 -3.50 14.73 10.80
CA GLY A 130 -3.05 15.47 11.98
C GLY A 130 -2.39 14.57 13.03
N ARG A 131 -1.97 15.14 14.16
CA ARG A 131 -1.37 14.38 15.28
C ARG A 131 -2.31 13.28 15.81
N GLU A 132 -3.60 13.56 15.82
CA GLU A 132 -4.65 12.62 16.25
C GLU A 132 -4.91 11.50 15.22
N LYS A 133 -4.17 11.45 14.11
CA LYS A 133 -4.37 10.50 13.00
C LYS A 133 -5.80 10.50 12.45
N ARG A 134 -6.54 11.58 12.68
CA ARG A 134 -7.87 11.78 12.11
C ARG A 134 -7.77 11.71 10.59
N TRP A 135 -8.62 10.86 9.99
CA TRP A 135 -8.67 10.58 8.55
C TRP A 135 -7.54 9.71 7.98
N TRP A 136 -6.73 9.05 8.82
CA TRP A 136 -5.70 8.14 8.33
C TRP A 136 -6.26 7.03 7.42
N ASP A 137 -7.42 6.47 7.75
CA ASP A 137 -8.03 5.34 7.01
C ASP A 137 -8.63 5.72 5.66
N VAL A 138 -8.73 7.00 5.33
CA VAL A 138 -9.30 7.44 4.05
C VAL A 138 -8.26 8.02 3.10
N GLN A 139 -6.97 7.97 3.47
CA GLN A 139 -5.91 8.63 2.74
C GLN A 139 -5.73 8.16 1.30
N GLY A 140 -6.08 6.91 0.99
CA GLY A 140 -6.09 6.35 -0.36
C GLY A 140 -7.15 6.97 -1.28
N ARG A 141 -8.12 7.72 -0.74
CA ARG A 141 -9.17 8.37 -1.53
C ARG A 141 -8.65 9.58 -2.31
N VAL A 142 -8.14 9.34 -3.52
CA VAL A 142 -7.62 10.39 -4.40
C VAL A 142 -8.42 10.41 -5.69
N CYS A 143 -9.01 11.57 -6.02
CA CYS A 143 -9.68 11.77 -7.30
C CYS A 143 -8.86 12.71 -8.20
N LEU A 144 -8.61 12.30 -9.44
CA LEU A 144 -7.82 13.05 -10.43
C LEU A 144 -8.34 12.81 -11.85
N ALA A 145 -8.05 13.73 -12.76
CA ALA A 145 -8.35 13.50 -14.17
C ALA A 145 -7.50 12.34 -14.71
N GLN A 146 -8.06 11.56 -15.64
CA GLN A 146 -7.37 10.43 -16.26
C GLN A 146 -6.06 10.85 -16.92
N ASP A 147 -6.06 11.96 -17.67
CA ASP A 147 -4.84 12.49 -18.31
C ASP A 147 -3.76 12.83 -17.29
N ASP A 148 -4.14 13.33 -16.11
CA ASP A 148 -3.19 13.62 -15.03
C ASP A 148 -2.59 12.32 -14.48
N PHE A 149 -3.39 11.27 -14.29
CA PHE A 149 -2.88 9.97 -13.84
C PHE A 149 -1.79 9.43 -14.78
N TYR A 150 -2.01 9.50 -16.09
CA TYR A 150 -1.00 9.10 -17.10
C TYR A 150 0.18 10.06 -17.17
N HIS A 151 -0.05 11.38 -17.11
CA HIS A 151 1.00 12.40 -17.10
C HIS A 151 1.96 12.21 -15.92
N PHE A 152 1.43 11.91 -14.73
CA PHE A 152 2.20 11.65 -13.52
C PHE A 152 2.69 10.19 -13.41
N ARG A 153 2.36 9.32 -14.37
CA ARG A 153 2.81 7.92 -14.40
C ARG A 153 2.40 7.13 -13.16
N GLY A 154 1.22 7.44 -12.62
CA GLY A 154 0.64 6.78 -11.46
C GLY A 154 1.40 6.94 -10.14
N TYR A 155 1.12 6.04 -9.19
CA TYR A 155 1.84 5.88 -7.91
C TYR A 155 3.23 5.30 -8.14
N ASP A 156 4.21 5.68 -7.31
CA ASP A 156 5.58 5.16 -7.43
C ASP A 156 5.66 3.70 -6.97
N GLU A 157 5.94 2.80 -7.92
CA GLU A 157 6.02 1.35 -7.68
C GLU A 157 7.33 0.90 -7.05
N GLN A 158 8.25 1.83 -6.77
CA GLN A 158 9.36 1.54 -5.87
C GLN A 158 8.89 1.44 -4.41
N VAL A 159 7.71 2.00 -4.08
CA VAL A 159 7.10 1.92 -2.75
C VAL A 159 6.43 0.55 -2.58
N MET A 160 7.23 -0.42 -2.16
CA MET A 160 6.82 -1.82 -1.99
C MET A 160 5.93 -2.08 -0.77
N ASP A 161 6.04 -1.25 0.26
CA ASP A 161 5.38 -1.43 1.56
C ASP A 161 4.40 -0.27 1.86
N TYR A 162 3.67 -0.37 2.97
CA TYR A 162 2.67 0.61 3.38
C TYR A 162 3.26 2.00 3.65
N GLY A 163 2.67 3.03 3.04
CA GLY A 163 2.82 4.42 3.42
C GLY A 163 3.57 5.28 2.41
N TYR A 164 3.24 6.58 2.41
CA TYR A 164 3.82 7.64 1.57
C TYR A 164 3.56 7.56 0.05
N ASP A 165 3.00 6.47 -0.47
CA ASP A 165 2.55 6.33 -1.87
C ASP A 165 1.58 7.44 -2.28
N ASP A 166 0.48 7.64 -1.54
CA ASP A 166 -0.49 8.69 -1.84
C ASP A 166 0.12 10.09 -1.69
N LYS A 167 1.00 10.26 -0.70
CA LYS A 167 1.63 11.55 -0.40
C LYS A 167 2.60 11.95 -1.50
N ASP A 168 3.29 10.99 -2.10
CA ASP A 168 4.17 11.20 -3.25
C ASP A 168 3.39 11.71 -4.46
N LEU A 169 2.35 10.97 -4.88
CA LEU A 169 1.52 11.37 -6.03
C LEU A 169 0.88 12.75 -5.82
N LYS A 170 0.27 13.00 -4.65
CA LYS A 170 -0.30 14.31 -4.29
C LYS A 170 0.73 15.42 -4.38
N SER A 171 1.94 15.20 -3.84
CA SER A 171 3.01 16.20 -3.87
C SER A 171 3.54 16.48 -5.27
N ARG A 172 3.55 15.48 -6.17
CA ARG A 172 3.94 15.67 -7.58
C ARG A 172 2.92 16.53 -8.33
N MET A 173 1.63 16.26 -8.13
CA MET A 173 0.54 17.09 -8.69
C MET A 173 0.61 18.54 -8.17
N GLU A 174 0.76 18.75 -6.86
CA GLU A 174 0.87 20.10 -6.29
C GLU A 174 2.08 20.87 -6.84
N LYS A 175 3.22 20.20 -6.99
CA LYS A 175 4.45 20.81 -7.54
C LYS A 175 4.33 21.20 -9.02
N SER A 176 3.45 20.54 -9.78
CA SER A 176 3.19 20.91 -11.18
C SER A 176 2.15 22.04 -11.32
N GLY A 177 1.63 22.57 -10.20
CA GLY A 177 0.62 23.62 -10.19
C GLY A 177 -0.83 23.13 -10.14
N LYS A 178 -1.09 21.84 -9.92
CA LYS A 178 -2.45 21.33 -9.69
C LYS A 178 -2.95 21.78 -8.32
N LYS A 179 -4.20 22.22 -8.24
CA LYS A 179 -4.80 22.67 -6.99
C LYS A 179 -5.44 21.50 -6.23
N ARG A 180 -5.04 21.31 -4.99
CA ARG A 180 -5.71 20.38 -4.08
C ARG A 180 -7.06 20.92 -3.61
N ILE A 181 -8.13 20.17 -3.85
CA ILE A 181 -9.44 20.38 -3.24
C ILE A 181 -9.59 19.39 -2.08
N THR A 182 -9.56 19.91 -0.86
CA THR A 182 -9.78 19.08 0.33
C THR A 182 -11.25 18.68 0.45
N ILE A 183 -11.51 17.37 0.54
CA ILE A 183 -12.82 16.83 0.88
C ILE A 183 -13.10 17.17 2.34
N LYS A 184 -14.01 18.12 2.60
CA LYS A 184 -14.36 18.57 3.96
C LYS A 184 -15.62 17.93 4.50
N ASP A 185 -16.48 17.46 3.60
CA ASP A 185 -17.75 16.84 3.98
C ASP A 185 -17.47 15.45 4.56
N THR A 186 -17.77 15.29 5.84
CA THR A 186 -17.47 14.06 6.58
C THR A 186 -18.29 12.87 6.12
N ARG A 187 -19.40 13.08 5.38
CA ARG A 187 -20.15 11.99 4.76
C ARG A 187 -19.28 11.19 3.78
N PHE A 188 -18.30 11.86 3.17
CA PHE A 188 -17.34 11.28 2.22
C PHE A 188 -16.01 10.92 2.88
N LEU A 189 -15.94 10.76 4.20
CA LEU A 189 -14.70 10.49 4.95
C LEU A 189 -14.85 9.31 5.93
N ASN A 190 -15.69 8.34 5.60
CA ASN A 190 -15.90 7.15 6.43
C ASN A 190 -15.13 5.94 5.90
N ALA A 191 -14.63 5.14 6.83
CA ALA A 191 -13.99 3.85 6.59
C ALA A 191 -14.34 2.89 7.74
N ILE A 192 -14.24 1.59 7.49
CA ILE A 192 -14.37 0.56 8.52
C ILE A 192 -13.17 0.70 9.47
N LYS A 193 -13.43 0.80 10.77
CA LYS A 193 -12.37 0.83 11.77
C LYS A 193 -11.73 -0.55 11.87
N HIS A 194 -10.40 -0.58 11.84
CA HIS A 194 -9.61 -1.78 12.00
C HIS A 194 -8.30 -1.46 12.74
N ASP A 195 -7.57 -2.50 13.14
CA ASP A 195 -6.27 -2.39 13.78
C ASP A 195 -5.13 -2.13 12.77
N ASP A 196 -4.02 -1.59 13.26
CA ASP A 196 -2.87 -1.24 12.41
C ASP A 196 -2.16 -2.48 11.83
N GLN A 197 -2.28 -3.64 12.48
CA GLN A 197 -1.74 -4.93 12.03
C GLN A 197 -2.23 -5.30 10.63
N LEU A 198 -3.54 -5.12 10.41
CA LEU A 198 -4.18 -5.42 9.16
C LEU A 198 -3.58 -4.61 7.98
N ARG A 199 -3.03 -3.41 8.21
CA ARG A 199 -2.43 -2.57 7.16
C ARG A 199 -1.25 -3.21 6.44
N ILE A 200 -0.52 -4.09 7.14
CA ILE A 200 0.72 -4.70 6.67
C ILE A 200 0.64 -6.22 6.55
N ALA A 201 -0.48 -6.85 6.95
CA ALA A 201 -0.60 -8.30 7.04
C ALA A 201 -0.19 -9.02 5.75
N ASP A 202 -0.59 -8.47 4.60
CA ASP A 202 -0.26 -9.00 3.28
C ASP A 202 0.87 -8.26 2.56
N GLY A 203 1.48 -7.27 3.21
CA GLY A 203 2.55 -6.47 2.64
C GLY A 203 3.87 -7.22 2.45
N PHE A 204 4.72 -6.67 1.58
CA PHE A 204 6.01 -7.25 1.20
C PHE A 204 6.90 -7.60 2.39
N SER A 205 7.10 -6.67 3.31
CA SER A 205 7.98 -6.88 4.47
C SER A 205 7.46 -7.98 5.39
N THR A 206 6.15 -7.99 5.68
CA THR A 206 5.54 -9.01 6.54
C THR A 206 5.67 -10.40 5.94
N LYS A 207 5.38 -10.56 4.64
CA LYS A 207 5.45 -11.85 3.93
C LYS A 207 6.87 -12.38 3.73
N LYS A 208 7.89 -11.51 3.86
CA LYS A 208 9.31 -11.89 3.77
C LYS A 208 9.98 -12.04 5.12
N THR A 209 9.33 -11.63 6.21
CA THR A 209 9.96 -11.62 7.52
C THR A 209 10.06 -13.05 8.05
N LYS A 210 11.28 -13.54 8.20
CA LYS A 210 11.54 -14.80 8.89
C LYS A 210 11.62 -14.57 10.39
N GLU A 211 12.63 -13.80 10.83
CA GLU A 211 12.92 -13.57 12.24
C GLU A 211 13.41 -12.14 12.48
N LEU A 212 13.15 -11.63 13.70
CA LEU A 212 13.60 -10.33 14.16
C LEU A 212 14.29 -10.50 15.51
N PHE A 213 15.50 -9.96 15.65
CA PHE A 213 16.25 -9.95 16.89
C PHE A 213 16.59 -8.52 17.31
N ILE A 214 16.58 -8.28 18.61
CA ILE A 214 16.88 -6.99 19.22
C ILE A 214 17.98 -7.11 20.28
N SER A 215 18.89 -6.16 20.30
CA SER A 215 19.92 -5.99 21.33
C SER A 215 19.87 -4.57 21.89
N ALA A 216 19.90 -4.42 23.21
CA ALA A 216 20.05 -3.11 23.83
C ALA A 216 21.52 -2.67 23.76
N VAL A 217 21.77 -1.51 23.16
CA VAL A 217 23.10 -0.91 23.02
C VAL A 217 23.13 0.40 23.80
N GLY A 218 23.60 0.34 25.04
CA GLY A 218 23.49 1.45 25.99
C GLY A 218 22.04 1.68 26.44
N ASN A 219 21.73 2.88 26.94
CA ASN A 219 20.44 3.16 27.58
C ASN A 219 19.32 3.52 26.57
N GLU A 220 19.67 4.06 25.41
CA GLU A 220 18.70 4.71 24.50
C GLU A 220 18.75 4.20 23.07
N THR A 221 19.56 3.19 22.77
CA THR A 221 19.69 2.65 21.42
C THR A 221 19.44 1.15 21.42
N SER A 222 18.71 0.69 20.42
CA SER A 222 18.56 -0.73 20.13
C SER A 222 19.17 -1.05 18.78
N GLU A 223 19.83 -2.19 18.70
CA GLU A 223 20.33 -2.78 17.48
C GLU A 223 19.37 -3.89 17.03
N ILE A 224 19.02 -3.85 15.76
CA ILE A 224 18.06 -4.77 15.16
C ILE A 224 18.75 -5.62 14.11
N ILE A 225 18.46 -6.92 14.13
CA ILE A 225 18.78 -7.87 13.06
C ILE A 225 17.45 -8.40 12.53
N TYR A 226 17.16 -8.08 11.28
CA TYR A 226 15.95 -8.47 10.56
C TYR A 226 16.31 -9.49 9.48
N LEU A 227 15.91 -10.75 9.67
CA LEU A 227 16.15 -11.86 8.75
C LEU A 227 14.93 -12.09 7.86
N GLN A 228 15.21 -12.37 6.58
CA GLN A 228 14.18 -12.61 5.57
C GLN A 228 14.22 -14.05 5.06
N ASP A 229 13.11 -14.53 4.50
CA ASP A 229 12.99 -15.92 4.01
C ASP A 229 13.87 -16.24 2.80
N ASN A 230 14.37 -15.23 2.09
CA ASN A 230 15.27 -15.38 0.94
C ASN A 230 16.76 -15.30 1.33
N ASP A 231 17.09 -15.71 2.55
CA ASP A 231 18.42 -15.65 3.17
C ASP A 231 19.04 -14.24 3.22
N ALA A 232 18.25 -13.18 3.07
CA ALA A 232 18.72 -11.81 3.22
C ALA A 232 18.60 -11.33 4.67
N PHE A 233 19.49 -10.41 5.08
CA PHE A 233 19.33 -9.70 6.34
C PHE A 233 19.44 -8.19 6.17
N GLU A 234 18.82 -7.48 7.11
CA GLU A 234 19.08 -6.09 7.41
C GLU A 234 19.55 -5.95 8.85
N ARG A 235 20.53 -5.08 9.07
CA ARG A 235 21.02 -4.74 10.41
C ARG A 235 21.09 -3.23 10.54
N PHE A 236 20.53 -2.68 11.60
CA PHE A 236 20.52 -1.24 11.82
C PHE A 236 20.29 -0.90 13.29
N PHE A 237 20.44 0.38 13.61
CA PHE A 237 20.23 0.91 14.95
C PHE A 237 19.03 1.84 14.98
N ILE A 238 18.27 1.81 16.07
CA ILE A 238 17.16 2.70 16.34
C ILE A 238 17.37 3.38 17.69
N ASN A 239 16.98 4.65 17.79
CA ASN A 239 16.86 5.34 19.07
C ASN A 239 15.53 4.91 19.71
N ASN A 240 15.53 4.58 21.00
CA ASN A 240 14.37 4.05 21.70
C ASN A 240 13.27 5.11 21.93
N GLU A 241 13.62 6.39 21.92
CA GLU A 241 12.68 7.51 22.14
C GLU A 241 12.14 8.15 20.85
N ASP A 242 12.69 7.78 19.68
CA ASP A 242 12.30 8.35 18.39
C ASP A 242 11.30 7.45 17.64
N GLU A 243 10.49 8.03 16.75
CA GLU A 243 9.87 7.28 15.64
C GLU A 243 10.96 6.44 14.93
N LEU A 244 10.63 5.21 14.51
CA LEU A 244 11.60 4.31 13.87
C LEU A 244 12.38 5.01 12.74
N ARG A 245 13.63 5.34 13.03
CA ARG A 245 14.57 5.99 12.11
C ARG A 245 15.86 5.19 12.09
N PRO A 246 15.93 4.14 11.24
CA PRO A 246 17.10 3.30 11.10
C PRO A 246 18.37 4.11 10.81
N ARG A 247 19.39 3.91 11.64
CA ARG A 247 20.74 4.46 11.50
C ARG A 247 21.72 3.33 11.19
N LYS A 248 22.75 3.65 10.39
CA LYS A 248 23.81 2.71 10.00
C LYS A 248 23.21 1.38 9.50
N MET A 249 22.41 1.46 8.45
CA MET A 249 21.76 0.29 7.86
C MET A 249 22.76 -0.49 7.01
N TYR A 250 22.85 -1.79 7.27
CA TYR A 250 23.65 -2.75 6.54
C TYR A 250 22.76 -3.86 6.00
N THR A 251 23.08 -4.35 4.81
CA THR A 251 22.36 -5.45 4.18
C THR A 251 23.34 -6.51 3.69
N GLY A 252 22.85 -7.74 3.56
CA GLY A 252 23.66 -8.86 3.12
C GLY A 252 22.89 -10.17 3.09
N LYS A 253 23.62 -11.28 3.16
CA LYS A 253 23.06 -12.63 3.24
C LYS A 253 23.36 -13.25 4.60
N TYR A 254 22.50 -14.14 5.07
CA TYR A 254 22.79 -14.96 6.24
C TYR A 254 22.83 -16.44 5.89
N GLN A 255 23.52 -17.21 6.72
CA GLN A 255 23.56 -18.66 6.66
C GLN A 255 23.19 -19.19 8.04
N LEU A 256 22.29 -20.17 8.06
CA LEU A 256 22.00 -20.95 9.26
C LEU A 256 23.08 -22.03 9.39
N GLU A 257 23.72 -22.09 10.55
CA GLU A 257 24.73 -23.09 10.91
C GLU A 257 24.24 -23.82 12.17
N ALA A 258 24.75 -25.03 12.43
CA ALA A 258 24.36 -25.79 13.62
C ALA A 258 24.61 -25.05 14.94
N ALA A 259 25.59 -24.12 14.95
CA ALA A 259 25.95 -23.33 16.11
C ALA A 259 25.29 -21.94 16.17
N GLY A 260 24.45 -21.57 15.19
CA GLY A 260 23.76 -20.28 15.14
C GLY A 260 23.65 -19.67 13.74
N ILE A 261 23.92 -18.36 13.62
CA ILE A 261 23.67 -17.60 12.40
C ILE A 261 24.93 -16.84 11.98
N LYS A 262 25.29 -16.94 10.71
CA LYS A 262 26.41 -16.20 10.11
C LYS A 262 25.90 -15.14 9.15
N LEU A 263 26.24 -13.88 9.41
CA LEU A 263 25.92 -12.75 8.54
C LEU A 263 27.09 -12.47 7.59
N LEU A 264 26.80 -12.29 6.30
CA LEU A 264 27.74 -12.07 5.21
C LEU A 264 27.40 -10.77 4.48
N LYS A 265 28.41 -9.94 4.20
CA LYS A 265 28.26 -8.76 3.35
C LYS A 265 27.85 -9.18 1.94
N THR A 266 27.35 -8.24 1.15
CA THR A 266 26.99 -8.46 -0.27
C THR A 266 28.13 -9.02 -1.12
N ASN A 267 29.39 -8.77 -0.76
CA ASN A 267 30.58 -9.34 -1.41
C ASN A 267 31.02 -10.70 -0.85
N GLY A 268 30.19 -11.36 -0.06
CA GLY A 268 30.46 -12.68 0.53
C GLY A 268 31.40 -12.68 1.74
N LYS A 269 32.01 -11.54 2.10
CA LYS A 269 32.89 -11.48 3.29
C LYS A 269 32.06 -11.60 4.58
N GLY A 270 32.59 -12.33 5.54
CA GLY A 270 32.01 -12.42 6.89
C GLY A 270 31.76 -11.04 7.50
N PHE A 271 30.59 -10.87 8.12
CA PHE A 271 30.17 -9.63 8.74
C PHE A 271 30.02 -9.76 10.25
N MET A 272 29.29 -10.77 10.71
CA MET A 272 29.04 -11.05 12.12
C MET A 272 28.68 -12.52 12.27
N ASN A 273 29.19 -13.15 13.34
CA ASN A 273 28.75 -14.49 13.72
C ASN A 273 27.92 -14.36 15.00
N LEU A 274 26.78 -15.05 15.03
CA LEU A 274 25.84 -15.10 16.14
C LEU A 274 25.77 -16.54 16.62
N THR A 275 26.29 -16.83 17.81
CA THR A 275 26.23 -18.14 18.42
C THR A 275 24.91 -18.31 19.16
N GLN A 276 24.24 -19.44 18.95
CA GLN A 276 22.99 -19.75 19.63
C GLN A 276 23.24 -20.22 21.06
N HIS A 277 22.59 -19.56 22.03
CA HIS A 277 22.62 -19.94 23.44
C HIS A 277 21.30 -20.58 23.88
N THR A 278 20.18 -20.05 23.40
CA THR A 278 18.85 -20.66 23.52
C THR A 278 18.07 -20.44 22.22
N ASP A 279 16.84 -20.94 22.11
CA ASP A 279 16.00 -20.71 20.94
C ASP A 279 15.75 -19.23 20.65
N ASP A 280 15.70 -18.39 21.68
CA ASP A 280 15.39 -16.97 21.56
C ASP A 280 16.59 -16.06 21.89
N HIS A 281 17.79 -16.63 22.09
CA HIS A 281 18.97 -15.89 22.51
C HIS A 281 20.19 -16.23 21.67
N LEU A 282 20.72 -15.22 20.99
CA LEU A 282 21.96 -15.25 20.24
C LEU A 282 23.00 -14.33 20.87
N VAL A 283 24.28 -14.71 20.80
CA VAL A 283 25.41 -13.89 21.24
C VAL A 283 26.34 -13.64 20.06
N SER A 284 26.63 -12.38 19.76
CA SER A 284 27.56 -12.05 18.69
C SER A 284 29.02 -12.34 19.07
N ASN A 285 29.88 -12.48 18.08
CA ASN A 285 31.32 -12.65 18.26
C ASN A 285 32.03 -11.48 18.98
N ASP A 286 31.34 -10.35 19.18
CA ASP A 286 31.77 -9.22 20.01
C ASP A 286 30.93 -9.07 21.31
N ASN A 287 30.36 -10.17 21.79
CA ASN A 287 29.68 -10.31 23.08
C ASN A 287 28.42 -9.46 23.28
N ARG A 288 27.69 -9.12 22.21
CA ARG A 288 26.35 -8.50 22.32
C ARG A 288 25.27 -9.57 22.37
N ASN A 289 24.30 -9.37 23.25
CA ASN A 289 23.15 -10.26 23.41
C ASN A 289 22.00 -9.82 22.52
N PHE A 290 21.51 -10.73 21.69
CA PHE A 290 20.37 -10.54 20.81
C PHE A 290 19.23 -11.46 21.23
N TYR A 291 18.06 -10.88 21.45
CA TYR A 291 16.86 -11.62 21.83
C TYR A 291 15.85 -11.62 20.70
N ARG A 292 15.23 -12.77 20.43
CA ARG A 292 14.18 -12.88 19.42
C ARG A 292 12.97 -12.05 19.85
N VAL A 293 12.41 -11.27 18.94
CA VAL A 293 11.16 -10.54 19.15
C VAL A 293 10.00 -11.51 18.95
N THR A 294 9.54 -12.10 20.05
CA THR A 294 8.43 -13.08 20.08
C THR A 294 7.06 -12.44 20.28
N SER A 295 7.00 -11.23 20.84
CA SER A 295 5.75 -10.47 20.97
C SER A 295 5.22 -10.05 19.59
N GLY A 296 4.04 -10.57 19.23
CA GLY A 296 3.37 -10.24 17.97
C GLY A 296 3.15 -8.74 17.79
N SER A 297 2.62 -8.07 18.82
CA SER A 297 2.37 -6.62 18.78
C SER A 297 3.64 -5.80 18.57
N LEU A 298 4.75 -6.15 19.24
CA LEU A 298 6.02 -5.44 19.05
C LEU A 298 6.58 -5.66 17.62
N ARG A 299 6.50 -6.89 17.12
CA ARG A 299 6.93 -7.24 15.76
C ARG A 299 6.11 -6.46 14.72
N GLU A 300 4.80 -6.39 14.86
CA GLU A 300 3.92 -5.72 13.89
C GLU A 300 4.08 -4.20 13.92
N VAL A 301 4.21 -3.60 15.10
CA VAL A 301 4.52 -2.16 15.23
C VAL A 301 5.84 -1.85 14.52
N PHE A 302 6.89 -2.64 14.78
CA PHE A 302 8.18 -2.47 14.11
C PHE A 302 8.07 -2.58 12.59
N LEU A 303 7.36 -3.60 12.08
CA LEU A 303 7.20 -3.81 10.64
C LEU A 303 6.41 -2.67 9.98
N LEU A 304 5.37 -2.16 10.64
CA LEU A 304 4.61 -1.01 10.16
C LEU A 304 5.45 0.26 10.13
N GLU A 305 6.19 0.55 11.20
CA GLU A 305 7.04 1.74 11.22
C GLU A 305 8.17 1.65 10.20
N ARG A 306 8.74 0.45 9.99
CA ARG A 306 9.74 0.21 8.94
C ARG A 306 9.14 0.41 7.55
N ALA A 307 7.96 -0.12 7.28
CA ALA A 307 7.22 0.10 6.03
C ALA A 307 7.04 1.60 5.73
N ILE A 308 6.52 2.34 6.71
CA ILE A 308 6.31 3.80 6.62
C ILE A 308 7.65 4.53 6.39
N TYR A 309 8.72 4.13 7.07
CA TYR A 309 10.05 4.71 6.88
C TYR A 309 10.60 4.49 5.47
N MET A 310 10.43 3.29 4.91
CA MET A 310 10.88 2.97 3.56
C MET A 310 10.16 3.80 2.50
N GLY A 311 8.82 3.90 2.58
CA GLY A 311 8.05 4.79 1.71
C GLY A 311 8.44 6.26 1.88
N LYS A 312 8.67 6.71 3.13
CA LYS A 312 9.15 8.07 3.45
C LYS A 312 10.49 8.38 2.79
N LYS A 313 11.42 7.43 2.79
CA LYS A 313 12.75 7.57 2.17
C LYS A 313 12.63 7.78 0.65
N ILE A 314 11.79 6.99 -0.02
CA ILE A 314 11.51 7.12 -1.46
C ILE A 314 10.88 8.49 -1.75
N TYR A 315 9.82 8.85 -1.02
CA TYR A 315 9.18 10.16 -1.16
C TYR A 315 10.16 11.34 -1.04
N PHE A 316 11.05 11.33 -0.04
CA PHE A 316 12.03 12.41 0.11
C PHE A 316 13.12 12.38 -0.96
N HIS A 317 13.49 11.20 -1.47
CA HIS A 317 14.37 11.06 -2.61
C HIS A 317 13.73 11.70 -3.87
N ASN A 318 12.47 11.36 -4.16
CA ASN A 318 11.69 11.92 -5.27
C ASN A 318 11.50 13.43 -5.14
N ARG A 319 11.35 13.93 -3.91
CA ARG A 319 11.20 15.37 -3.70
C ARG A 319 12.47 16.17 -3.96
N LYS A 320 13.65 15.58 -3.72
CA LYS A 320 14.96 16.25 -3.86
C LYS A 320 15.53 16.11 -5.26
N ASN A 321 15.28 14.99 -5.93
CA ASN A 321 15.88 14.67 -7.22
C ASN A 321 14.84 14.81 -8.34
N ARG A 322 15.20 15.50 -9.43
CA ARG A 322 14.36 15.53 -10.63
C ARG A 322 14.59 14.26 -11.44
N HIS A 323 13.65 13.33 -11.36
CA HIS A 323 13.64 12.14 -12.20
C HIS A 323 12.21 11.71 -12.51
N ALA A 324 12.04 10.89 -13.55
CA ALA A 324 10.75 10.33 -13.91
C ALA A 324 10.44 9.10 -13.06
N ILE A 325 9.22 9.05 -12.52
CA ILE A 325 8.69 7.89 -11.79
C ILE A 325 8.24 6.83 -12.80
N ASN A 326 8.44 5.55 -12.48
CA ASN A 326 8.00 4.42 -13.30
C ASN A 326 8.41 4.51 -14.77
N ILE A 327 9.69 4.82 -15.07
CA ILE A 327 10.17 5.11 -16.44
C ILE A 327 9.92 3.98 -17.46
N ASN A 328 9.84 2.73 -16.99
CA ASN A 328 9.65 1.54 -17.81
C ASN A 328 8.18 1.08 -17.94
N GLY A 329 7.23 1.88 -17.44
CA GLY A 329 5.81 1.53 -17.35
C GLY A 329 5.36 1.35 -15.90
N PHE A 330 4.04 1.31 -15.68
CA PHE A 330 3.41 1.19 -14.37
C PHE A 330 2.08 0.44 -14.47
N GLY A 331 1.68 -0.26 -13.41
CA GLY A 331 0.49 -1.10 -13.33
C GLY A 331 0.55 -2.29 -14.28
N GLN A 332 1.77 -2.74 -14.61
CA GLN A 332 2.00 -3.81 -15.59
C GLN A 332 1.61 -5.17 -15.02
N GLY A 333 1.02 -6.03 -15.83
CA GLY A 333 0.71 -7.39 -15.40
C GLY A 333 -0.47 -7.99 -16.15
N LYS A 334 -0.80 -9.22 -15.78
CA LYS A 334 -1.89 -9.99 -16.34
C LYS A 334 -3.14 -9.85 -15.49
N VAL A 335 -4.27 -9.62 -16.15
CA VAL A 335 -5.58 -9.59 -15.50
C VAL A 335 -6.63 -10.34 -16.32
N TYR A 336 -7.65 -10.82 -15.63
CA TYR A 336 -8.80 -11.51 -16.18
C TYR A 336 -10.05 -10.68 -15.87
N LYS A 337 -10.91 -10.45 -16.86
CA LYS A 337 -12.10 -9.61 -16.72
C LYS A 337 -13.35 -10.47 -16.50
N ASN A 338 -14.20 -10.10 -15.54
CA ASN A 338 -15.55 -10.64 -15.33
C ASN A 338 -15.62 -12.18 -15.37
N PHE A 339 -14.70 -12.86 -14.66
CA PHE A 339 -14.61 -14.32 -14.59
C PHE A 339 -14.31 -15.03 -15.92
N SER A 340 -13.93 -14.28 -16.97
CA SER A 340 -13.39 -14.82 -18.21
C SER A 340 -12.01 -15.43 -17.97
N GLU A 341 -11.67 -16.45 -18.76
CA GLU A 341 -10.32 -17.02 -18.83
C GLU A 341 -9.42 -16.26 -19.82
N GLU A 342 -9.98 -15.30 -20.56
CA GLU A 342 -9.24 -14.45 -21.50
C GLU A 342 -8.29 -13.52 -20.75
N GLU A 343 -7.00 -13.63 -21.08
CA GLU A 343 -5.92 -12.84 -20.48
C GLU A 343 -5.86 -11.44 -21.13
N ILE A 344 -5.85 -10.40 -20.29
CA ILE A 344 -5.56 -9.02 -20.67
C ILE A 344 -4.18 -8.66 -20.14
N ILE A 345 -3.30 -8.19 -21.02
CA ILE A 345 -1.94 -7.78 -20.65
C ILE A 345 -1.88 -6.25 -20.56
N LEU A 346 -1.55 -5.76 -19.37
CA LEU A 346 -1.23 -4.36 -19.14
C LEU A 346 0.27 -4.16 -19.35
N HIS A 347 0.63 -3.50 -20.46
CA HIS A 347 2.00 -3.13 -20.81
C HIS A 347 2.48 -1.85 -20.15
#